data_AF-A0A6P0R9F8-F1
#
_entry.id   AF-A0A6P0R9F8-F1
#
_cell.length_a   1.000
_cell.length_b   1.000
_cell.length_c   1.000
_cell.angle_alpha   90.00
_cell.angle_beta   90.00
_cell.angle_gamma   90.00
#
_symmetry.space_group_name_H-M   'P 1'
#
loop_
_entity.id
_entity.type
_entity.pdbx_description
1 polymer ?
#
loop_
_entity_poly.entity_id
_entity_poly.type
_entity_poly.pdbx_seq_one_letter_code
_entity_poly.pdbx_strand_id
1 'polypeptide(L)'
;MSLNFESVLIVTYGRSGSTLLQGILNNIDRVLVRGENNNFIYGLYEAYKKLIDTRNYEDITQPNNSWYGAGEINLELFLHDCQNMVRNVLLADKKNDKNIVCYGFKEIRYFEVYQQQKDVADYLDFLAKIFPKPAFIFNIRNLDDVLKSGWWANTDRAESRTELMNLETAFHNYQKKHPDDTFLISYEEVVSQSNNFQLLFDFLGVEYPENMDKILLTPHGYGQKNIQAYQNFILKLKPASLHSHLFSICEIDNVPNKILPGQEFNLAGVIIPTNNQISVSAIYTIYSGQIIPAELGLSSPVYGKKYPGVNVSKNSRFKFHNIIVNESVKLSIVVEINNEQKIEIATLYIRLLAEVRE
;
A
#
# COMPACT_ATOMS: atom_id res chain seq x y z
N MET A 1 14.57 23.66 2.37
CA MET A 1 14.28 22.50 1.50
C MET A 1 13.07 22.87 0.65
N SER A 2 13.09 22.62 -0.67
CA SER A 2 11.95 22.87 -1.55
C SER A 2 11.41 21.55 -2.05
N LEU A 3 10.12 21.30 -1.85
CA LEU A 3 9.40 20.21 -2.51
C LEU A 3 9.52 20.35 -4.03
N ASN A 4 9.64 19.22 -4.73
CA ASN A 4 9.66 19.20 -6.20
C ASN A 4 8.28 19.54 -6.81
N PHE A 5 7.21 19.34 -6.03
CA PHE A 5 5.83 19.45 -6.46
C PHE A 5 5.03 20.44 -5.62
N GLU A 6 4.01 21.04 -6.24
CA GLU A 6 3.05 21.94 -5.58
C GLU A 6 1.72 21.22 -5.31
N SER A 7 1.55 20.01 -5.84
CA SER A 7 0.40 19.16 -5.54
C SER A 7 0.76 17.68 -5.50
N VAL A 8 0.07 16.91 -4.66
CA VAL A 8 0.26 15.44 -4.55
C VAL A 8 -1.08 14.73 -4.53
N LEU A 9 -1.25 13.79 -5.45
CA LEU A 9 -2.49 13.06 -5.71
C LEU A 9 -2.23 11.57 -5.49
N ILE A 10 -2.89 10.97 -4.50
CA ILE A 10 -2.83 9.51 -4.32
C ILE A 10 -3.91 8.88 -5.18
N VAL A 11 -3.47 8.17 -6.22
CA VAL A 11 -4.31 7.52 -7.22
C VAL A 11 -4.33 6.02 -6.94
N THR A 12 -5.51 5.46 -6.66
CA THR A 12 -5.60 4.07 -6.22
C THR A 12 -7.03 3.50 -6.34
N TYR A 13 -7.20 2.28 -5.87
CA TYR A 13 -8.46 1.61 -5.61
C TYR A 13 -8.63 1.29 -4.11
N GLY A 14 -9.82 0.86 -3.70
CA GLY A 14 -10.10 0.60 -2.28
C GLY A 14 -9.28 -0.54 -1.70
N ARG A 15 -8.90 -0.42 -0.42
CA ARG A 15 -8.15 -1.43 0.37
C ARG A 15 -6.66 -1.59 0.03
N SER A 16 -6.10 -0.65 -0.73
CA SER A 16 -4.69 -0.55 -1.09
C SER A 16 -3.75 0.01 -0.01
N GLY A 17 -4.26 0.44 1.14
CA GLY A 17 -3.44 1.11 2.17
C GLY A 17 -3.18 2.60 1.89
N SER A 18 -3.87 3.18 0.91
CA SER A 18 -3.74 4.60 0.57
C SER A 18 -3.98 5.59 1.72
N THR A 19 -4.77 5.24 2.74
CA THR A 19 -4.95 6.10 3.93
C THR A 19 -3.71 6.11 4.84
N LEU A 20 -2.96 4.99 4.90
CA LEU A 20 -1.64 4.97 5.55
C LEU A 20 -0.67 5.89 4.80
N LEU A 21 -0.60 5.74 3.47
CA LEU A 21 0.23 6.59 2.62
C LEU A 21 -0.12 8.08 2.77
N GLN A 22 -1.42 8.41 2.80
CA GLN A 22 -1.89 9.76 3.10
C GLN A 22 -1.38 10.26 4.46
N GLY A 23 -1.44 9.43 5.49
CA GLY A 23 -0.92 9.76 6.83
C GLY A 23 0.58 10.05 6.81
N ILE A 24 1.35 9.22 6.09
CA ILE A 24 2.79 9.41 5.90
C ILE A 24 3.09 10.76 5.23
N LEU A 25 2.41 11.06 4.11
CA LEU A 25 2.64 12.29 3.37
C LEU A 25 2.26 13.54 4.17
N ASN A 26 1.24 13.47 5.02
CA ASN A 26 0.88 14.57 5.93
C ASN A 26 1.87 14.79 7.09
N ASN A 27 2.85 13.90 7.28
CA ASN A 27 3.95 14.14 8.22
C ASN A 27 5.13 14.90 7.56
N ILE A 28 5.10 15.11 6.24
CA ILE A 28 6.06 15.97 5.56
C ILE A 28 5.69 17.42 5.86
N ASP A 29 6.67 18.20 6.29
CA ASP A 29 6.45 19.62 6.58
C ASP A 29 5.87 20.33 5.34
N ARG A 30 4.90 21.22 5.58
CA ARG A 30 4.24 22.05 4.54
C ARG A 30 3.39 21.30 3.50
N VAL A 31 3.14 20.00 3.70
CA VAL A 31 2.28 19.16 2.85
C VAL A 31 0.91 18.96 3.49
N LEU A 32 -0.17 19.09 2.71
CA LEU A 32 -1.54 18.75 3.12
C LEU A 32 -2.23 17.85 2.08
N VAL A 33 -2.38 16.58 2.39
CA VAL A 33 -3.14 15.61 1.57
C VAL A 33 -4.47 15.27 2.25
N ARG A 34 -5.59 15.73 1.68
CA ARG A 34 -6.95 15.44 2.18
C ARG A 34 -7.45 14.06 1.74
N GLY A 35 -8.52 13.61 2.38
CA GLY A 35 -9.15 12.32 2.08
C GLY A 35 -9.96 12.35 0.78
N GLU A 36 -10.73 11.28 0.61
CA GLU A 36 -11.63 11.10 -0.53
C GLU A 36 -12.67 12.21 -0.61
N ASN A 37 -12.97 12.67 -1.83
CA ASN A 37 -13.95 13.73 -2.09
C ASN A 37 -15.14 13.23 -2.92
N ASN A 38 -15.33 11.90 -2.95
CA ASN A 38 -16.40 11.23 -3.66
C ASN A 38 -16.41 11.56 -5.16
N ASN A 39 -15.22 11.57 -5.79
CA ASN A 39 -15.06 11.87 -7.21
C ASN A 39 -15.60 13.25 -7.64
N PHE A 40 -15.62 14.25 -6.76
CA PHE A 40 -16.06 15.61 -7.11
C PHE A 40 -15.36 16.15 -8.37
N ILE A 41 -14.05 15.96 -8.48
CA ILE A 41 -13.26 16.47 -9.62
C ILE A 41 -13.53 15.68 -10.91
N TYR A 42 -13.94 14.41 -10.81
CA TYR A 42 -14.38 13.64 -11.97
C TYR A 42 -15.65 14.24 -12.58
N GLY A 43 -16.58 14.76 -11.77
CA GLY A 43 -17.72 15.51 -12.28
C GLY A 43 -17.31 16.79 -13.05
N LEU A 44 -16.24 17.47 -12.63
CA LEU A 44 -15.67 18.60 -13.37
C LEU A 44 -15.05 18.16 -14.70
N TYR A 45 -14.40 17.00 -14.72
CA TYR A 45 -13.88 16.40 -15.94
C TYR A 45 -15.02 16.02 -16.92
N GLU A 46 -16.11 15.45 -16.43
CA GLU A 46 -17.28 15.15 -17.27
C GLU A 46 -17.88 16.44 -17.85
N ALA A 47 -18.03 17.48 -17.03
CA ALA A 47 -18.46 18.80 -17.50
C ALA A 47 -17.50 19.36 -18.57
N TYR A 48 -16.19 19.27 -18.34
CA TYR A 48 -15.17 19.69 -19.30
C TYR A 48 -15.27 18.98 -20.65
N LYS A 49 -15.48 17.65 -20.65
CA LYS A 49 -15.73 16.87 -21.88
C LYS A 49 -16.97 17.38 -22.61
N LYS A 50 -18.07 17.62 -21.89
CA LYS A 50 -19.31 18.14 -22.50
C LYS A 50 -19.14 19.53 -23.08
N LEU A 51 -18.32 20.38 -22.47
CA LEU A 51 -17.99 21.70 -23.03
C LEU A 51 -17.14 21.58 -24.31
N ILE A 52 -16.19 20.64 -24.36
CA ILE A 52 -15.45 20.33 -25.59
C ILE A 52 -16.42 19.86 -26.69
N ASP A 53 -17.27 18.89 -26.40
CA ASP A 53 -18.26 18.35 -27.35
C ASP A 53 -19.16 19.48 -27.87
N THR A 54 -19.60 20.38 -26.99
CA THR A 54 -20.46 21.51 -27.34
C THR A 54 -19.76 22.49 -28.28
N ARG A 55 -18.46 22.75 -28.09
CA ARG A 55 -17.70 23.64 -28.99
C ARG A 55 -17.55 23.11 -30.42
N ASN A 56 -17.76 21.81 -30.63
CA ASN A 56 -17.61 21.17 -31.94
C ASN A 56 -18.85 21.28 -32.83
N TYR A 57 -19.95 21.88 -32.36
CA TYR A 57 -21.12 22.14 -33.20
C TYR A 57 -20.87 23.27 -34.20
N GLU A 58 -21.34 23.10 -35.44
CA GLU A 58 -21.20 24.07 -36.54
C GLU A 58 -22.40 25.05 -36.61
N ASP A 59 -22.24 26.18 -37.31
CA ASP A 59 -23.29 27.18 -37.61
C ASP A 59 -24.00 27.82 -36.40
N ILE A 60 -23.24 28.08 -35.34
CA ILE A 60 -23.70 28.50 -34.01
C ILE A 60 -23.78 30.03 -33.79
N THR A 61 -23.76 30.82 -34.86
CA THR A 61 -23.73 32.31 -34.77
C THR A 61 -25.11 32.96 -34.78
N GLN A 62 -26.16 32.21 -35.10
CA GLN A 62 -27.53 32.72 -35.17
C GLN A 62 -28.30 32.41 -33.89
N PRO A 63 -28.99 33.40 -33.28
CA PRO A 63 -29.76 33.19 -32.03
C PRO A 63 -30.88 32.16 -32.11
N ASN A 64 -31.31 31.77 -33.31
CA ASN A 64 -32.33 30.74 -33.54
C ASN A 64 -31.74 29.32 -33.68
N ASN A 65 -30.41 29.15 -33.59
CA ASN A 65 -29.77 27.84 -33.51
C ASN A 65 -29.76 27.37 -32.05
N SER A 66 -30.11 26.09 -31.82
CA SER A 66 -30.08 25.45 -30.48
C SER A 66 -28.71 25.47 -29.80
N TRP A 67 -27.64 25.67 -30.57
CA TRP A 67 -26.25 25.75 -30.12
C TRP A 67 -25.68 27.17 -30.17
N TYR A 68 -26.53 28.20 -30.32
CA TYR A 68 -26.09 29.58 -30.32
C TYR A 68 -25.17 29.90 -29.14
N GLY A 69 -24.00 30.49 -29.42
CA GLY A 69 -23.00 30.83 -28.41
C GLY A 69 -22.07 29.69 -27.99
N ALA A 70 -22.23 28.47 -28.52
CA ALA A 70 -21.34 27.35 -28.20
C ALA A 70 -19.86 27.62 -28.53
N GLY A 71 -19.58 28.48 -29.52
CA GLY A 71 -18.21 28.85 -29.92
C GLY A 71 -17.57 29.86 -28.97
N GLU A 72 -18.38 30.55 -28.16
CA GLU A 72 -17.96 31.52 -27.15
C GLU A 72 -17.54 30.84 -25.84
N ILE A 73 -17.80 29.54 -25.68
CA ILE A 73 -17.38 28.75 -24.52
C ILE A 73 -15.85 28.82 -24.38
N ASN A 74 -15.40 29.42 -23.29
CA ASN A 74 -13.99 29.56 -22.97
C ASN A 74 -13.53 28.43 -22.03
N LEU A 75 -12.90 27.41 -22.60
CA LEU A 75 -12.38 26.27 -21.85
C LEU A 75 -11.24 26.65 -20.89
N GLU A 76 -10.41 27.64 -21.25
CA GLU A 76 -9.32 28.11 -20.38
C GLU A 76 -9.87 28.81 -19.14
N LEU A 77 -10.92 29.62 -19.30
CA LEU A 77 -11.61 30.24 -18.18
C LEU A 77 -12.27 29.19 -17.28
N PHE A 78 -12.91 28.18 -17.87
CA PHE A 78 -13.47 27.04 -17.11
C PHE A 78 -12.38 26.31 -16.31
N LEU A 79 -11.22 26.02 -16.92
CA LEU A 79 -10.11 25.37 -16.22
C LEU A 79 -9.57 26.26 -15.09
N HIS A 80 -9.42 27.56 -15.33
CA HIS A 80 -8.99 28.50 -14.30
C HIS A 80 -9.95 28.55 -13.10
N ASP A 81 -11.25 28.58 -13.36
CA ASP A 81 -12.27 28.55 -12.30
C ASP A 81 -12.25 27.20 -11.56
N CYS A 82 -12.05 26.09 -12.26
CA CYS A 82 -11.87 24.78 -11.64
C CYS A 82 -10.63 24.71 -10.74
N GLN A 83 -9.48 25.24 -11.19
CA GLN A 83 -8.25 25.31 -10.39
C GLN A 83 -8.51 26.05 -9.07
N ASN A 84 -9.13 27.24 -9.14
CA ASN A 84 -9.45 28.06 -7.98
C ASN A 84 -10.45 27.36 -7.04
N MET A 85 -11.51 26.77 -7.59
CA MET A 85 -12.54 26.06 -6.84
C MET A 85 -11.95 24.83 -6.13
N VAL A 86 -11.22 23.98 -6.84
CA VAL A 86 -10.60 22.77 -6.29
C VAL A 86 -9.63 23.12 -5.17
N ARG A 87 -8.77 24.12 -5.38
CA ARG A 87 -7.87 24.63 -4.32
C ARG A 87 -8.66 25.07 -3.08
N ASN A 88 -9.72 25.84 -3.26
CA ASN A 88 -10.54 26.35 -2.16
C ASN A 88 -11.26 25.23 -1.39
N VAL A 89 -11.78 24.23 -2.10
CA VAL A 89 -12.45 23.06 -1.49
C VAL A 89 -11.47 22.22 -0.69
N LEU A 90 -10.28 21.93 -1.24
CA LEU A 90 -9.31 21.05 -0.57
C LEU A 90 -8.62 21.72 0.62
N LEU A 91 -8.26 23.00 0.50
CA LEU A 91 -7.63 23.71 1.60
C LEU A 91 -8.64 24.14 2.66
N ALA A 92 -9.87 24.48 2.27
CA ALA A 92 -10.97 24.86 3.16
C ALA A 92 -10.54 25.87 4.24
N ASP A 93 -10.51 25.45 5.51
CA ASP A 93 -10.09 26.24 6.67
C ASP A 93 -8.62 26.72 6.60
N LYS A 94 -7.81 26.07 5.76
CA LYS A 94 -6.39 26.36 5.56
C LYS A 94 -6.09 27.14 4.28
N LYS A 95 -7.10 27.67 3.57
CA LYS A 95 -6.88 28.35 2.27
C LYS A 95 -5.89 29.51 2.29
N ASN A 96 -5.75 30.17 3.45
CA ASN A 96 -4.86 31.30 3.70
C ASN A 96 -3.57 30.92 4.45
N ASP A 97 -3.38 29.63 4.77
CA ASP A 97 -2.19 29.15 5.47
C ASP A 97 -1.01 29.10 4.48
N LYS A 98 -0.14 30.10 4.58
CA LYS A 98 1.05 30.23 3.72
C LYS A 98 2.12 29.16 4.02
N ASN A 99 1.98 28.41 5.11
CA ASN A 99 2.89 27.32 5.41
C ASN A 99 2.64 26.13 4.48
N ILE A 100 1.41 25.95 3.97
CA ILE A 100 1.08 24.87 3.04
C ILE A 100 1.54 25.27 1.63
N VAL A 101 2.49 24.52 1.09
CA VAL A 101 3.02 24.74 -0.28
C VAL A 101 2.75 23.60 -1.23
N CYS A 102 2.40 22.43 -0.69
CA CYS A 102 1.96 21.29 -1.48
C CYS A 102 0.65 20.77 -0.91
N TYR A 103 -0.36 20.63 -1.77
CA TYR A 103 -1.67 20.14 -1.35
C TYR A 103 -2.23 19.09 -2.31
N GLY A 104 -3.19 18.32 -1.85
CA GLY A 104 -3.93 17.44 -2.74
C GLY A 104 -4.84 16.52 -1.97
N PHE A 105 -5.08 15.35 -2.53
CA PHE A 105 -6.04 14.42 -1.96
C PHE A 105 -5.75 12.98 -2.36
N LYS A 106 -6.42 12.07 -1.65
CA LYS A 106 -6.44 10.65 -1.91
C LYS A 106 -7.80 10.25 -2.46
N GLU A 107 -7.85 9.48 -3.54
CA GLU A 107 -9.11 8.94 -4.07
C GLU A 107 -8.95 7.47 -4.50
N ILE A 108 -9.98 6.67 -4.17
CA ILE A 108 -10.04 5.22 -4.45
C ILE A 108 -10.98 4.88 -5.62
N ARG A 109 -11.78 5.85 -6.04
CA ARG A 109 -12.81 5.66 -7.07
C ARG A 109 -12.26 5.76 -8.50
N TYR A 110 -10.94 5.73 -8.69
CA TYR A 110 -10.36 5.55 -10.03
C TYR A 110 -10.73 4.19 -10.64
N PHE A 111 -11.08 3.21 -9.81
CA PHE A 111 -11.72 1.98 -10.28
C PHE A 111 -13.06 2.24 -10.95
N GLU A 112 -13.91 3.10 -10.38
CA GLU A 112 -15.20 3.47 -10.98
C GLU A 112 -15.00 4.24 -12.28
N VAL A 113 -14.03 5.16 -12.32
CA VAL A 113 -13.65 5.88 -13.55
C VAL A 113 -13.22 4.90 -14.64
N TYR A 114 -12.35 3.95 -14.29
CA TYR A 114 -11.92 2.91 -15.22
C TYR A 114 -13.07 2.02 -15.69
N GLN A 115 -14.00 1.64 -14.80
CA GLN A 115 -15.16 0.85 -15.21
C GLN A 115 -16.02 1.58 -16.25
N GLN A 116 -16.17 2.90 -16.11
CA GLN A 116 -16.96 3.74 -17.01
C GLN A 116 -16.27 4.05 -18.34
N GLN A 117 -14.98 4.41 -18.32
CA GLN A 117 -14.25 4.90 -19.50
C GLN A 117 -13.35 3.83 -20.13
N LYS A 118 -13.10 2.70 -19.43
CA LYS A 118 -12.09 1.67 -19.75
C LYS A 118 -10.66 2.20 -19.89
N ASP A 119 -10.42 3.40 -19.36
CA ASP A 119 -9.14 4.08 -19.23
C ASP A 119 -9.24 5.11 -18.09
N VAL A 120 -8.10 5.56 -17.57
CA VAL A 120 -7.99 6.69 -16.63
C VAL A 120 -7.11 7.82 -17.17
N ALA A 121 -6.41 7.63 -18.28
CA ALA A 121 -5.42 8.58 -18.79
C ALA A 121 -6.00 9.98 -19.04
N ASP A 122 -7.09 10.09 -19.79
CA ASP A 122 -7.72 11.40 -20.07
C ASP A 122 -8.15 12.15 -18.79
N TYR A 123 -8.55 11.41 -17.75
CA TYR A 123 -8.91 12.01 -16.47
C TYR A 123 -7.66 12.46 -15.69
N LEU A 124 -6.58 11.67 -15.70
CA LEU A 124 -5.30 12.07 -15.12
C LEU A 124 -4.73 13.31 -15.84
N ASP A 125 -4.84 13.38 -17.17
CA ASP A 125 -4.44 14.56 -17.96
C ASP A 125 -5.29 15.79 -17.62
N PHE A 126 -6.59 15.60 -17.34
CA PHE A 126 -7.42 16.68 -16.82
C PHE A 126 -6.95 17.12 -15.43
N LEU A 127 -6.65 16.20 -14.52
CA LEU A 127 -6.08 16.53 -13.21
C LEU A 127 -4.76 17.30 -13.33
N ALA A 128 -3.92 16.95 -14.31
CA ALA A 128 -2.68 17.68 -14.59
C ALA A 128 -2.90 19.14 -15.02
N LYS A 129 -4.06 19.45 -15.61
CA LYS A 129 -4.48 20.83 -15.92
C LYS A 129 -5.05 21.57 -14.71
N ILE A 130 -5.60 20.86 -13.72
CA ILE A 130 -6.24 21.44 -12.54
C ILE A 130 -5.25 21.70 -11.40
N PHE A 131 -4.22 20.88 -11.26
CA PHE A 131 -3.28 20.97 -10.15
C PHE A 131 -1.96 21.60 -10.60
N PRO A 132 -1.39 22.55 -9.83
CA PRO A 132 -0.06 23.09 -10.14
C PRO A 132 1.00 22.05 -9.83
N LYS A 133 1.90 21.78 -10.80
CA LYS A 133 3.03 20.83 -10.70
C LYS A 133 2.67 19.57 -9.88
N PRO A 134 1.73 18.75 -10.36
CA PRO A 134 1.24 17.61 -9.60
C PRO A 134 2.24 16.47 -9.60
N ALA A 135 2.28 15.74 -8.48
CA ALA A 135 2.81 14.40 -8.39
C ALA A 135 1.65 13.41 -8.27
N PHE A 136 1.56 12.45 -9.18
CA PHE A 136 0.63 11.34 -9.11
C PHE A 136 1.30 10.13 -8.47
N ILE A 137 0.87 9.76 -7.27
CA ILE A 137 1.37 8.58 -6.57
C ILE A 137 0.37 7.44 -6.78
N PHE A 138 0.71 6.52 -7.69
CA PHE A 138 -0.05 5.29 -7.92
C PHE A 138 0.22 4.32 -6.77
N ASN A 139 -0.78 4.10 -5.93
CA ASN A 139 -0.68 3.15 -4.82
C ASN A 139 -1.42 1.85 -5.15
N ILE A 140 -0.69 0.74 -5.21
CA ILE A 140 -1.22 -0.60 -5.51
C ILE A 140 -1.02 -1.56 -4.34
N ARG A 141 -1.61 -2.75 -4.41
CA ARG A 141 -1.49 -3.79 -3.38
C ARG A 141 -1.66 -5.17 -3.99
N ASN A 142 -1.13 -6.21 -3.35
CA ASN A 142 -1.42 -7.59 -3.72
C ASN A 142 -2.95 -7.83 -3.85
N LEU A 143 -3.39 -8.19 -5.05
CA LEU A 143 -4.82 -8.34 -5.37
C LEU A 143 -5.50 -9.47 -4.60
N ASP A 144 -4.79 -10.53 -4.21
CA ASP A 144 -5.39 -11.58 -3.37
C ASP A 144 -5.77 -11.08 -1.99
N ASP A 145 -5.02 -10.11 -1.45
CA ASP A 145 -5.33 -9.48 -0.17
C ASP A 145 -6.44 -8.43 -0.30
N VAL A 146 -6.46 -7.70 -1.42
CA VAL A 146 -7.53 -6.73 -1.74
C VAL A 146 -8.88 -7.45 -1.83
N LEU A 147 -8.94 -8.54 -2.61
CA LEU A 147 -10.17 -9.30 -2.87
C LEU A 147 -10.71 -10.08 -1.66
N LYS A 148 -9.93 -10.18 -0.57
CA LYS A 148 -10.38 -10.73 0.72
C LYS A 148 -10.88 -9.66 1.69
N SER A 149 -10.79 -8.37 1.34
CA SER A 149 -10.97 -7.26 2.28
C SER A 149 -12.19 -6.39 1.96
N GLY A 150 -12.92 -5.98 3.01
CA GLY A 150 -14.00 -5.00 2.89
C GLY A 150 -15.11 -5.47 1.96
N TRP A 151 -15.59 -4.57 1.09
CA TRP A 151 -16.67 -4.87 0.15
C TRP A 151 -16.23 -5.83 -0.97
N TRP A 152 -14.94 -5.89 -1.31
CA TRP A 152 -14.42 -6.82 -2.32
C TRP A 152 -14.62 -8.29 -1.96
N ALA A 153 -14.76 -8.62 -0.68
CA ALA A 153 -15.02 -9.99 -0.25
C ALA A 153 -16.38 -10.53 -0.76
N ASN A 154 -17.29 -9.62 -1.15
CA ASN A 154 -18.65 -9.92 -1.59
C ASN A 154 -18.85 -9.72 -3.11
N THR A 155 -17.80 -9.39 -3.88
CA THR A 155 -17.89 -9.22 -5.33
C THR A 155 -17.54 -10.52 -6.08
N ASP A 156 -17.83 -10.57 -7.39
CA ASP A 156 -17.27 -11.62 -8.25
C ASP A 156 -15.75 -11.47 -8.28
N ARG A 157 -15.05 -12.46 -7.70
CA ARG A 157 -13.58 -12.41 -7.55
C ARG A 157 -12.85 -12.46 -8.88
N ALA A 158 -13.35 -13.22 -9.86
CA ALA A 158 -12.66 -13.38 -11.14
C ALA A 158 -12.78 -12.10 -11.97
N GLU A 159 -13.99 -11.53 -12.02
CA GLU A 159 -14.25 -10.26 -12.69
C GLU A 159 -13.48 -9.11 -12.02
N SER A 160 -13.63 -8.95 -10.69
CA SER A 160 -12.96 -7.88 -9.93
C SER A 160 -11.43 -7.96 -10.06
N ARG A 161 -10.86 -9.17 -10.02
CA ARG A 161 -9.42 -9.38 -10.24
C ARG A 161 -8.99 -8.88 -11.61
N THR A 162 -9.74 -9.22 -12.65
CA THR A 162 -9.42 -8.84 -14.02
C THR A 162 -9.46 -7.33 -14.20
N GLU A 163 -10.51 -6.68 -13.69
CA GLU A 163 -10.64 -5.22 -13.79
C GLU A 163 -9.55 -4.48 -12.99
N LEU A 164 -9.21 -4.96 -11.78
CA LEU A 164 -8.12 -4.39 -10.99
C LEU A 164 -6.76 -4.56 -11.67
N MET A 165 -6.48 -5.72 -12.27
CA MET A 165 -5.25 -5.95 -13.06
C MET A 165 -5.16 -4.99 -14.25
N ASN A 166 -6.28 -4.75 -14.93
CA ASN A 166 -6.31 -3.82 -16.06
C ASN A 166 -6.12 -2.36 -15.60
N LEU A 167 -6.69 -1.98 -14.46
CA LEU A 167 -6.46 -0.67 -13.84
C LEU A 167 -4.99 -0.48 -13.45
N GLU A 168 -4.36 -1.47 -12.81
CA GLU A 168 -2.91 -1.41 -12.51
C GLU A 168 -2.07 -1.29 -13.78
N THR A 169 -2.46 -2.00 -14.84
CA THR A 169 -1.82 -1.86 -16.16
C THR A 169 -1.96 -0.44 -16.71
N ALA A 170 -3.13 0.19 -16.55
CA ALA A 170 -3.34 1.59 -16.93
C ALA A 170 -2.45 2.54 -16.13
N PHE A 171 -2.27 2.32 -14.82
CA PHE A 171 -1.33 3.09 -13.99
C PHE A 171 0.11 2.97 -14.49
N HIS A 172 0.59 1.74 -14.75
CA HIS A 172 1.92 1.52 -15.30
C HIS A 172 2.12 2.18 -16.67
N ASN A 173 1.12 2.10 -17.54
CA ASN A 173 1.18 2.72 -18.86
C ASN A 173 1.23 4.25 -18.78
N TYR A 174 0.46 4.85 -17.87
CA TYR A 174 0.50 6.29 -17.63
C TYR A 174 1.86 6.71 -17.05
N GLN A 175 2.34 6.01 -16.03
CA GLN A 175 3.65 6.27 -15.42
C GLN A 175 4.79 6.23 -16.44
N LYS A 176 4.78 5.25 -17.35
CA LYS A 176 5.80 5.13 -18.40
C LYS A 176 5.81 6.33 -19.36
N LYS A 177 4.66 6.95 -19.61
CA LYS A 177 4.54 8.15 -20.46
C LYS A 177 4.88 9.44 -19.70
N HIS A 178 4.72 9.43 -18.38
CA HIS A 178 4.81 10.58 -17.49
C HIS A 178 5.75 10.29 -16.29
N PRO A 179 7.03 9.92 -16.52
CA PRO A 179 7.90 9.42 -15.45
C PRO A 179 8.34 10.51 -14.46
N ASP A 180 8.31 11.78 -14.85
CA ASP A 180 8.84 12.90 -14.06
C ASP A 180 7.85 13.39 -12.98
N ASP A 181 6.56 13.13 -13.19
CA ASP A 181 5.45 13.58 -12.35
C ASP A 181 4.62 12.40 -11.79
N THR A 182 5.09 11.17 -11.97
CA THR A 182 4.41 9.97 -11.44
C THR A 182 5.35 9.08 -10.63
N PHE A 183 4.80 8.43 -9.61
CA PHE A 183 5.51 7.46 -8.79
C PHE A 183 4.61 6.27 -8.48
N LEU A 184 5.11 5.05 -8.66
CA LEU A 184 4.36 3.83 -8.38
C LEU A 184 4.92 3.12 -7.15
N ILE A 185 4.03 2.82 -6.20
CA ILE A 185 4.40 2.19 -4.94
C ILE A 185 3.33 1.22 -4.45
N SER A 186 3.77 0.04 -4.01
CA SER A 186 2.89 -0.95 -3.38
C SER A 186 2.74 -0.72 -1.88
N TYR A 187 1.60 -1.14 -1.33
CA TYR A 187 1.39 -1.22 0.13
C TYR A 187 2.52 -2.00 0.82
N GLU A 188 2.93 -3.11 0.23
CA GLU A 188 3.96 -4.00 0.73
C GLU A 188 5.31 -3.29 0.85
N GLU A 189 5.66 -2.44 -0.11
CA GLU A 189 6.86 -1.60 -0.08
C GLU A 189 6.81 -0.53 1.02
N VAL A 190 5.64 0.10 1.23
CA VAL A 190 5.43 1.07 2.32
C VAL A 190 5.64 0.40 3.68
N VAL A 191 4.96 -0.73 3.94
CA VAL A 191 5.03 -1.38 5.26
C VAL A 191 6.38 -2.05 5.53
N SER A 192 7.06 -2.54 4.48
CA SER A 192 8.39 -3.11 4.62
C SER A 192 9.49 -2.06 4.72
N GLN A 193 9.17 -0.79 4.38
CA GLN A 193 10.11 0.31 4.20
C GLN A 193 11.20 -0.06 3.19
N SER A 194 10.77 -0.50 2.00
CA SER A 194 11.68 -0.89 0.93
C SER A 194 12.51 0.30 0.42
N ASN A 195 13.55 0.01 -0.37
CA ASN A 195 14.30 1.08 -1.05
C ASN A 195 13.39 1.94 -1.94
N ASN A 196 12.38 1.35 -2.59
CA ASN A 196 11.43 2.10 -3.41
C ASN A 196 10.59 3.07 -2.54
N PHE A 197 10.27 2.71 -1.31
CA PHE A 197 9.62 3.63 -0.38
C PHE A 197 10.52 4.82 0.01
N GLN A 198 11.84 4.64 0.09
CA GLN A 198 12.77 5.76 0.31
C GLN A 198 12.84 6.66 -0.93
N LEU A 199 12.88 6.08 -2.13
CA LEU A 199 12.88 6.82 -3.41
C LEU A 199 11.64 7.70 -3.60
N LEU A 200 10.51 7.38 -2.95
CA LEU A 200 9.34 8.26 -2.93
C LEU A 200 9.66 9.64 -2.32
N PHE A 201 10.48 9.68 -1.26
CA PHE A 201 10.86 10.95 -0.61
C PHE A 201 11.84 11.74 -1.49
N ASP A 202 12.79 11.05 -2.11
CA ASP A 202 13.69 11.66 -3.10
C ASP A 202 12.91 12.25 -4.29
N PHE A 203 11.92 11.50 -4.80
CA PHE A 203 11.01 11.95 -5.85
C PHE A 203 10.29 13.24 -5.43
N LEU A 204 9.76 13.30 -4.20
CA LEU A 204 9.09 14.48 -3.66
C LEU A 204 10.05 15.64 -3.32
N GLY A 205 11.36 15.41 -3.29
CA GLY A 205 12.38 16.40 -2.96
C GLY A 205 12.51 16.67 -1.46
N VAL A 206 12.22 15.66 -0.63
CA VAL A 206 12.29 15.76 0.84
C VAL A 206 13.15 14.65 1.43
N GLU A 207 13.74 14.91 2.60
CA GLU A 207 14.50 13.90 3.32
C GLU A 207 13.58 12.81 3.89
N TYR A 208 14.08 11.58 3.93
CA TYR A 208 13.40 10.46 4.58
C TYR A 208 13.27 10.73 6.10
N PRO A 209 12.04 10.75 6.66
CA PRO A 209 11.85 11.09 8.07
C PRO A 209 12.52 10.09 9.02
N GLU A 210 13.33 10.60 9.96
CA GLU A 210 13.98 9.77 10.99
C GLU A 210 12.98 9.02 11.89
N ASN A 211 11.77 9.58 12.05
CA ASN A 211 10.70 9.04 12.89
C ASN A 211 9.69 8.17 12.11
N MET A 212 10.05 7.67 10.92
CA MET A 212 9.13 6.90 10.05
C MET A 212 8.43 5.74 10.77
N ASP A 213 9.16 5.01 11.61
CA ASP A 213 8.58 3.90 12.40
C ASP A 213 7.43 4.36 13.30
N LYS A 214 7.48 5.60 13.83
CA LYS A 214 6.40 6.16 14.65
C LYS A 214 5.19 6.54 13.79
N ILE A 215 5.44 7.07 12.60
CA ILE A 215 4.41 7.47 11.64
C ILE A 215 3.61 6.24 11.21
N LEU A 216 4.28 5.16 10.82
CA LEU A 216 3.65 3.89 10.41
C LEU A 216 2.80 3.23 11.50
N LEU A 217 3.04 3.55 12.78
CA LEU A 217 2.28 3.05 13.92
C LEU A 217 1.03 3.88 14.23
N THR A 218 0.86 5.05 13.60
CA THR A 218 -0.31 5.88 13.81
C THR A 218 -1.53 5.23 13.15
N PRO A 219 -2.67 5.07 13.85
CA PRO A 219 -3.88 4.50 13.26
C PRO A 219 -4.44 5.38 12.13
N HIS A 220 -4.80 4.77 11.00
CA HIS A 220 -5.34 5.46 9.83
C HIS A 220 -6.60 4.75 9.29
N GLY A 221 -7.78 5.41 9.33
CA GLY A 221 -9.03 4.97 8.67
C GLY A 221 -10.22 4.55 9.58
N TYR A 222 -11.42 4.45 8.98
CA TYR A 222 -12.65 3.99 9.66
C TYR A 222 -12.64 2.46 9.87
N GLY A 223 -12.83 2.00 11.11
CA GLY A 223 -13.21 0.61 11.42
C GLY A 223 -12.10 -0.46 11.37
N GLN A 224 -10.82 -0.13 11.43
CA GLN A 224 -9.73 -1.10 11.63
C GLN A 224 -9.16 -0.92 13.04
N LYS A 225 -9.05 -1.93 13.93
CA LYS A 225 -8.48 -3.28 13.76
C LYS A 225 -7.30 -3.25 12.80
N ASN A 226 -6.25 -2.58 13.27
CA ASN A 226 -4.82 -2.84 13.06
C ASN A 226 -4.43 -3.34 11.65
N ILE A 227 -3.49 -2.65 10.97
CA ILE A 227 -2.37 -3.37 10.30
C ILE A 227 -2.01 -4.49 11.27
N GLN A 228 -1.88 -5.76 10.89
CA GLN A 228 -1.47 -6.83 11.82
C GLN A 228 -0.08 -6.62 12.47
N ALA A 229 0.33 -5.38 12.77
CA ALA A 229 0.83 -4.97 14.08
C ALA A 229 -0.14 -5.45 15.18
N TYR A 230 0.04 -6.69 15.56
CA TYR A 230 -0.17 -7.11 16.93
C TYR A 230 0.48 -6.08 17.85
N GLN A 231 -0.23 -5.65 18.90
CA GLN A 231 -0.10 -4.35 19.57
C GLN A 231 1.31 -3.91 20.04
N ASN A 232 2.34 -4.75 19.93
CA ASN A 232 3.72 -4.49 20.35
C ASN A 232 4.80 -5.08 19.40
N PHE A 233 4.51 -5.42 18.14
CA PHE A 233 5.56 -5.97 17.24
C PHE A 233 5.22 -5.91 15.73
N ILE A 234 6.26 -5.94 14.89
CA ILE A 234 6.21 -6.03 13.42
C ILE A 234 6.88 -7.33 13.00
N LEU A 235 6.14 -8.25 12.37
CA LEU A 235 6.74 -9.42 11.72
C LEU A 235 7.10 -9.06 10.27
N LYS A 236 8.39 -9.03 9.94
CA LYS A 236 8.88 -8.96 8.56
C LYS A 236 9.20 -10.37 8.08
N LEU A 237 8.30 -10.97 7.30
CA LEU A 237 8.59 -12.21 6.59
C LEU A 237 9.56 -11.91 5.45
N LYS A 238 10.58 -12.75 5.27
CA LYS A 238 11.32 -12.71 4.01
C LYS A 238 10.45 -13.36 2.93
N PRO A 239 10.32 -12.75 1.75
CA PRO A 239 9.53 -13.31 0.67
C PRO A 239 9.88 -14.77 0.42
N ALA A 240 8.86 -15.65 0.35
CA ALA A 240 9.05 -17.06 0.02
C ALA A 240 9.81 -17.25 -1.31
N SER A 241 9.75 -16.27 -2.21
CA SER A 241 10.48 -16.25 -3.48
C SER A 241 12.00 -16.30 -3.35
N LEU A 242 12.60 -15.75 -2.27
CA LEU A 242 14.05 -15.76 -2.05
C LEU A 242 14.60 -17.18 -1.85
N HIS A 243 13.75 -18.11 -1.39
CA HIS A 243 14.15 -19.48 -1.05
C HIS A 243 13.26 -20.53 -1.74
N SER A 244 12.59 -20.16 -2.84
CA SER A 244 11.67 -21.02 -3.58
C SER A 244 12.33 -22.27 -4.18
N HIS A 245 13.64 -22.25 -4.39
CA HIS A 245 14.43 -23.41 -4.81
C HIS A 245 14.61 -24.45 -3.68
N LEU A 246 14.52 -24.01 -2.41
CA LEU A 246 14.71 -24.87 -1.24
C LEU A 246 13.40 -25.29 -0.59
N PHE A 247 12.40 -24.40 -0.57
CA PHE A 247 11.15 -24.61 0.13
C PHE A 247 9.93 -24.43 -0.77
N SER A 248 9.03 -25.42 -0.76
CA SER A 248 7.68 -25.32 -1.30
C SER A 248 6.79 -24.44 -0.42
N ILE A 249 7.00 -24.49 0.91
CA ILE A 249 6.33 -23.65 1.91
C ILE A 249 7.36 -23.27 2.97
N CYS A 250 7.39 -21.98 3.32
CA CYS A 250 8.25 -21.44 4.36
C CYS A 250 7.59 -20.20 4.94
N GLU A 251 6.77 -20.39 5.99
CA GLU A 251 5.94 -19.32 6.54
C GLU A 251 5.79 -19.45 8.07
N ILE A 252 5.54 -18.31 8.72
CA ILE A 252 5.07 -18.25 10.11
C ILE A 252 3.59 -17.93 10.05
N ASP A 253 2.76 -18.86 10.49
CA ASP A 253 1.30 -18.76 10.38
C ASP A 253 0.60 -18.59 11.74
N ASN A 254 1.34 -18.69 12.85
CA ASN A 254 0.82 -18.45 14.18
C ASN A 254 1.74 -17.49 14.95
N VAL A 255 1.22 -16.28 15.14
CA VAL A 255 1.90 -15.20 15.86
C VAL A 255 0.89 -14.63 16.86
N PRO A 256 1.25 -14.44 18.14
CA PRO A 256 0.29 -14.11 19.18
C PRO A 256 -0.25 -12.70 18.99
N ASN A 257 -1.51 -12.47 19.38
CA ASN A 257 -2.16 -11.19 19.11
C ASN A 257 -1.50 -9.97 19.80
N LYS A 258 -0.72 -10.24 20.83
CA LYS A 258 -0.08 -9.30 21.73
C LYS A 258 1.13 -10.00 22.35
N ILE A 259 2.26 -9.29 22.45
CA ILE A 259 3.43 -9.73 23.24
C ILE A 259 3.61 -8.68 24.33
N LEU A 260 3.64 -9.10 25.60
CA LEU A 260 3.83 -8.23 26.74
C LEU A 260 5.24 -8.44 27.33
N PRO A 261 5.89 -7.39 27.86
CA PRO A 261 7.17 -7.53 28.56
C PRO A 261 7.09 -8.60 29.64
N GLY A 262 8.05 -9.51 29.66
CA GLY A 262 8.15 -10.56 30.68
C GLY A 262 7.07 -11.64 30.61
N GLN A 263 6.15 -11.58 29.64
CA GLN A 263 5.17 -12.65 29.42
C GLN A 263 5.65 -13.62 28.34
N GLU A 264 5.43 -14.90 28.61
CA GLU A 264 5.68 -15.97 27.66
C GLU A 264 4.75 -15.87 26.46
N PHE A 265 5.31 -16.12 25.27
CA PHE A 265 4.53 -16.25 24.05
C PHE A 265 5.10 -17.36 23.15
N ASN A 266 4.26 -17.83 22.22
CA ASN A 266 4.59 -18.92 21.30
C ASN A 266 4.57 -18.40 19.87
N LEU A 267 5.43 -18.95 19.02
CA LEU A 267 5.40 -18.75 17.56
C LEU A 267 5.29 -20.11 16.88
N ALA A 268 4.52 -20.22 15.80
CA ALA A 268 4.50 -21.44 15.00
C ALA A 268 4.47 -21.12 13.50
N GLY A 269 4.93 -22.08 12.73
CA GLY A 269 4.96 -21.99 11.29
C GLY A 269 5.02 -23.34 10.62
N VAL A 270 5.20 -23.31 9.30
CA VAL A 270 5.26 -24.49 8.44
C VAL A 270 6.47 -24.38 7.52
N ILE A 271 7.26 -25.45 7.45
CA ILE A 271 8.33 -25.60 6.47
C ILE A 271 8.17 -26.89 5.70
N ILE A 272 8.12 -26.79 4.38
CA ILE A 272 8.07 -27.91 3.46
C ILE A 272 9.15 -27.70 2.42
N PRO A 273 10.20 -28.53 2.40
CA PRO A 273 11.20 -28.48 1.36
C PRO A 273 10.63 -28.75 -0.05
N THR A 274 11.37 -28.36 -1.09
CA THR A 274 10.99 -28.66 -2.48
C THR A 274 11.11 -30.14 -2.83
N ASN A 275 11.98 -30.89 -2.13
CA ASN A 275 12.20 -32.32 -2.35
C ASN A 275 12.73 -33.02 -1.07
N ASN A 276 12.82 -34.36 -1.11
CA ASN A 276 13.23 -35.18 0.03
C ASN A 276 14.75 -35.20 0.32
N GLN A 277 15.58 -34.57 -0.52
CA GLN A 277 17.03 -34.44 -0.28
C GLN A 277 17.37 -33.27 0.66
N ILE A 278 16.43 -32.34 0.85
CA ILE A 278 16.57 -31.20 1.73
C ILE A 278 15.99 -31.59 3.10
N SER A 279 16.86 -31.75 4.09
CA SER A 279 16.48 -32.01 5.48
C SER A 279 16.55 -30.73 6.30
N VAL A 280 15.46 -30.40 6.98
CA VAL A 280 15.44 -29.33 7.99
C VAL A 280 15.96 -29.91 9.29
N SER A 281 17.23 -29.61 9.61
CA SER A 281 17.91 -30.14 10.78
C SER A 281 17.55 -29.42 12.07
N ALA A 282 17.38 -28.10 11.99
CA ALA A 282 17.02 -27.27 13.12
C ALA A 282 16.24 -26.03 12.66
N ILE A 283 15.39 -25.51 13.53
CA ILE A 283 14.86 -24.16 13.42
C ILE A 283 15.08 -23.50 14.77
N TYR A 284 15.64 -22.30 14.79
CA TYR A 284 15.91 -21.58 16.01
C TYR A 284 15.79 -20.07 15.82
N THR A 285 15.70 -19.35 16.93
CA THR A 285 15.88 -17.91 16.99
C THR A 285 16.98 -17.58 17.99
N ILE A 286 17.58 -16.39 17.87
CA ILE A 286 18.61 -15.91 18.79
C ILE A 286 18.04 -14.72 19.54
N TYR A 287 18.04 -14.80 20.87
CA TYR A 287 17.62 -13.74 21.78
C TYR A 287 18.67 -13.57 22.88
N SER A 288 19.19 -12.35 23.06
CA SER A 288 20.22 -12.03 24.07
C SER A 288 21.42 -13.00 24.07
N GLY A 289 21.85 -13.44 22.87
CA GLY A 289 22.96 -14.38 22.68
C GLY A 289 22.61 -15.85 22.96
N GLN A 290 21.39 -16.17 23.37
CA GLN A 290 20.91 -17.53 23.59
C GLN A 290 20.15 -18.05 22.36
N ILE A 291 20.42 -19.30 22.01
CA ILE A 291 19.70 -20.03 20.97
C ILE A 291 18.42 -20.59 21.59
N ILE A 292 17.27 -20.19 21.06
CA ILE A 292 15.96 -20.73 21.41
C ILE A 292 15.55 -21.68 20.28
N PRO A 293 15.60 -23.01 20.47
CA PRO A 293 15.20 -23.96 19.44
C PRO A 293 13.67 -24.04 19.32
N ALA A 294 13.17 -24.29 18.11
CA ALA A 294 11.80 -24.69 17.89
C ALA A 294 11.66 -26.21 18.02
N GLU A 295 10.51 -26.65 18.53
CA GLU A 295 10.04 -28.01 18.37
C GLU A 295 9.70 -28.27 16.90
N LEU A 296 10.26 -29.33 16.33
CA LEU A 296 10.07 -29.74 14.94
C LEU A 296 9.20 -30.99 14.85
N GLY A 297 8.75 -31.33 13.64
CA GLY A 297 8.05 -32.59 13.39
C GLY A 297 6.59 -32.58 13.83
N LEU A 298 5.99 -31.41 14.05
CA LEU A 298 4.62 -31.30 14.49
C LEU A 298 3.64 -31.61 13.34
N SER A 299 2.53 -32.26 13.70
CA SER A 299 1.53 -32.73 12.74
C SER A 299 0.94 -31.59 11.91
N SER A 300 0.86 -31.81 10.61
CA SER A 300 0.34 -30.89 9.61
C SER A 300 -0.50 -31.66 8.57
N PRO A 301 -1.68 -32.20 8.96
CA PRO A 301 -2.44 -33.10 8.10
C PRO A 301 -2.90 -32.47 6.78
N VAL A 302 -3.18 -31.17 6.81
CA VAL A 302 -3.58 -30.38 5.62
C VAL A 302 -2.45 -30.36 4.60
N TYR A 303 -1.23 -30.03 5.03
CA TYR A 303 -0.08 -29.97 4.14
C TYR A 303 0.41 -31.37 3.73
N GLY A 304 0.23 -32.37 4.60
CA GLY A 304 0.45 -33.78 4.26
C GLY A 304 -0.39 -34.27 3.07
N LYS A 305 -1.64 -33.79 2.96
CA LYS A 305 -2.50 -34.06 1.80
C LYS A 305 -2.10 -33.23 0.58
N LYS A 306 -1.69 -31.98 0.78
CA LYS A 306 -1.31 -31.04 -0.30
C LYS A 306 0.03 -31.40 -0.97
N TYR A 307 0.96 -31.99 -0.23
CA TYR A 307 2.30 -32.35 -0.70
C TYR A 307 2.63 -33.83 -0.42
N PRO A 308 1.92 -34.79 -1.05
CA PRO A 308 2.04 -36.21 -0.72
C PRO A 308 3.41 -36.83 -1.08
N GLY A 309 4.18 -36.20 -1.97
CA GLY A 309 5.51 -36.68 -2.40
C GLY A 309 6.68 -36.23 -1.52
N VAL A 310 6.43 -35.36 -0.53
CA VAL A 310 7.46 -34.86 0.41
C VAL A 310 7.25 -35.52 1.76
N ASN A 311 8.20 -36.33 2.23
CA ASN A 311 8.07 -37.17 3.42
C ASN A 311 7.71 -36.38 4.69
N VAL A 312 8.27 -35.18 4.83
CA VAL A 312 8.06 -34.33 6.00
C VAL A 312 6.75 -33.55 5.96
N SER A 313 5.99 -33.56 4.85
CA SER A 313 4.81 -32.70 4.68
C SER A 313 3.73 -32.94 5.74
N LYS A 314 3.56 -34.20 6.18
CA LYS A 314 2.61 -34.59 7.25
C LYS A 314 3.03 -34.09 8.64
N ASN A 315 4.30 -33.79 8.85
CA ASN A 315 4.91 -33.39 10.11
C ASN A 315 5.75 -32.10 9.93
N SER A 316 5.25 -31.19 9.10
CA SER A 316 5.99 -30.01 8.61
C SER A 316 5.92 -28.79 9.53
N ARG A 317 5.17 -28.88 10.64
CA ARG A 317 5.01 -27.76 11.57
C ARG A 317 6.19 -27.67 12.52
N PHE A 318 6.50 -26.44 12.88
CA PHE A 318 7.41 -26.12 13.97
C PHE A 318 6.76 -25.16 14.94
N LYS A 319 7.22 -25.17 16.19
CA LYS A 319 6.73 -24.27 17.24
C LYS A 319 7.84 -23.86 18.19
N PHE A 320 7.99 -22.56 18.39
CA PHE A 320 8.72 -22.02 19.51
C PHE A 320 7.82 -21.96 20.74
N HIS A 321 8.32 -22.45 21.87
CA HIS A 321 7.63 -22.39 23.14
C HIS A 321 8.26 -21.36 24.08
N ASN A 322 7.42 -20.71 24.88
CA ASN A 322 7.83 -19.95 26.06
C ASN A 322 8.90 -18.89 25.77
N ILE A 323 8.79 -18.18 24.64
CA ILE A 323 9.67 -17.06 24.36
C ILE A 323 9.30 -15.94 25.33
N ILE A 324 10.28 -15.42 26.07
CA ILE A 324 10.12 -14.28 26.97
C ILE A 324 11.02 -13.17 26.46
N VAL A 325 10.46 -11.98 26.27
CA VAL A 325 11.21 -10.78 25.92
C VAL A 325 10.92 -9.68 26.93
N ASN A 326 11.97 -9.02 27.41
CA ASN A 326 11.89 -7.96 28.43
C ASN A 326 12.20 -6.57 27.86
N GLU A 327 12.71 -6.53 26.63
CA GLU A 327 13.07 -5.32 25.91
C GLU A 327 12.61 -5.40 24.46
N SER A 328 12.66 -4.26 23.76
CA SER A 328 12.44 -4.25 22.32
C SER A 328 13.58 -5.02 21.64
N VAL A 329 13.24 -6.01 20.82
CA VAL A 329 14.23 -6.93 20.25
C VAL A 329 13.90 -7.37 18.83
N LYS A 330 14.94 -7.69 18.06
CA LYS A 330 14.87 -8.33 16.75
C LYS A 330 15.14 -9.83 16.93
N LEU A 331 14.14 -10.66 16.64
CA LEU A 331 14.26 -12.12 16.61
C LEU A 331 14.41 -12.59 15.15
N SER A 332 15.59 -13.08 14.81
CA SER A 332 15.86 -13.71 13.51
C SER A 332 15.51 -15.19 13.58
N ILE A 333 14.54 -15.64 12.77
CA ILE A 333 14.18 -17.05 12.66
C ILE A 333 15.03 -17.70 11.60
N VAL A 334 15.87 -18.64 12.03
CA VAL A 334 16.86 -19.33 11.20
C VAL A 334 16.49 -20.79 11.05
N VAL A 335 16.59 -21.28 9.82
CA VAL A 335 16.45 -22.68 9.44
C VAL A 335 17.82 -23.20 9.09
N GLU A 336 18.18 -24.34 9.67
CA GLU A 336 19.37 -25.07 9.33
C GLU A 336 19.01 -26.25 8.44
N ILE A 337 19.64 -26.31 7.27
CA ILE A 337 19.43 -27.34 6.26
C ILE A 337 20.66 -28.24 6.23
N ASN A 338 20.43 -29.55 6.26
CA ASN A 338 21.46 -30.59 6.10
C ASN A 338 22.66 -30.44 7.07
N ASN A 339 22.49 -29.80 8.22
CA ASN A 339 23.56 -29.46 9.18
C ASN A 339 24.70 -28.57 8.62
N GLU A 340 24.46 -27.89 7.50
CA GLU A 340 25.50 -27.12 6.79
C GLU A 340 25.06 -25.68 6.56
N GLN A 341 23.89 -25.49 5.99
CA GLN A 341 23.44 -24.18 5.52
C GLN A 341 22.46 -23.56 6.51
N LYS A 342 22.71 -22.31 6.91
CA LYS A 342 21.84 -21.51 7.79
C LYS A 342 21.15 -20.42 7.00
N ILE A 343 19.83 -20.40 7.05
CA ILE A 343 18.99 -19.48 6.29
C ILE A 343 18.05 -18.76 7.24
N GLU A 344 18.20 -17.44 7.37
CA GLU A 344 17.20 -16.64 8.06
C GLU A 344 15.97 -16.49 7.15
N ILE A 345 14.82 -17.03 7.59
CA ILE A 345 13.57 -17.08 6.81
C ILE A 345 12.57 -15.99 7.20
N ALA A 346 12.74 -15.39 8.38
CA ALA A 346 11.87 -14.34 8.87
C ALA A 346 12.55 -13.54 9.97
N THR A 347 12.08 -12.32 10.17
CA THR A 347 12.50 -11.46 11.27
C THR A 347 11.28 -10.91 12.00
N LEU A 348 11.21 -11.15 13.31
CA LEU A 348 10.19 -10.58 14.18
C LEU A 348 10.79 -9.42 14.99
N TYR A 349 10.30 -8.21 14.76
CA TYR A 349 10.67 -7.02 15.51
C TYR A 349 9.68 -6.78 16.62
N ILE A 350 10.05 -7.06 17.87
CA ILE A 350 9.21 -6.83 19.03
C ILE A 350 9.56 -5.47 19.61
N ARG A 351 8.57 -4.60 19.77
CA ARG A 351 8.70 -3.29 20.40
C ARG A 351 7.83 -3.23 21.64
N LEU A 352 8.46 -3.25 22.80
CA LEU A 352 7.77 -3.07 24.06
C LEU A 352 7.53 -1.57 24.25
N LEU A 353 6.25 -1.17 24.25
CA LEU A 353 5.89 0.19 24.64
C LEU A 353 6.20 0.35 26.13
N ALA A 354 7.03 1.34 26.48
CA ALA A 354 7.17 1.75 27.87
C ALA A 354 5.78 2.11 28.38
N GLU A 355 5.41 1.63 29.58
CA GLU A 355 4.18 2.06 30.24
C GLU A 355 4.15 3.59 30.24
N VAL A 356 3.24 4.14 29.44
CA VAL A 356 2.84 5.54 29.59
C VAL A 356 2.16 5.56 30.94
N ARG A 357 2.89 5.96 31.98
CA ARG A 357 2.30 6.29 33.28
C ARG A 357 1.30 7.42 32.98
N GLU A 358 0.03 7.13 33.21
CA GLU A 358 -1.09 8.08 33.09
C GLU A 358 -0.85 9.37 33.88
#